data_AF-A0A292QPX6-F1
#
_entry.id   AF-A0A292QPX6-F1
#
_cell.length_a   1.000
_cell.length_b   1.000
_cell.length_c   1.000
_cell.angle_alpha   90.00
_cell.angle_beta   90.00
_cell.angle_gamma   90.00
#
_symmetry.space_group_name_H-M   'P 1'
#
loop_
_entity.id
_entity.type
_entity.pdbx_description
1 polymer ?
#
loop_
_entity_poly.entity_id
_entity_poly.type
_entity_poly.pdbx_seq_one_letter_code
_entity_poly.pdbx_strand_id
1 'polypeptide(L)'
;MGIDIKITNKLDNNCVQVEVNSNKGGQSKYFKVPVDKADSFIANYKKNDKNTSFITNTAFVSSIFGGVLLSSLATKKFIKSGTLRWIINTLAGIAGATGSVVASSNYIESRNNKLLKQHNAQQIYYQA
;
A
#
# COMPACT_ATOMS: atom_id res chain seq x y z
N MET A 1 -5.73 10.18 -0.35
CA MET A 1 -4.52 10.01 0.49
C MET A 1 -3.57 11.12 0.07
N GLY A 2 -3.12 11.92 1.03
CA GLY A 2 -2.33 13.13 0.78
C GLY A 2 -0.89 12.86 1.18
N ILE A 3 -0.02 12.72 0.20
CA ILE A 3 1.42 12.81 0.39
C ILE A 3 1.89 14.12 -0.23
N ASP A 4 2.78 14.80 0.48
CA ASP A 4 3.53 15.90 -0.10
C ASP A 4 4.85 15.35 -0.63
N ILE A 5 5.22 15.76 -1.84
CA ILE A 5 6.47 15.33 -2.46
C ILE A 5 7.13 16.56 -3.05
N LYS A 6 8.37 16.82 -2.64
CA LYS A 6 9.16 17.95 -3.07
C LYS A 6 10.62 17.56 -3.24
N ILE A 7 11.31 18.26 -4.13
CA ILE A 7 12.77 18.21 -4.22
C ILE A 7 13.31 19.08 -3.09
N THR A 8 14.20 18.53 -2.26
CA THR A 8 14.72 19.24 -1.09
C THR A 8 16.15 19.71 -1.27
N ASN A 9 17.00 18.90 -1.91
CA ASN A 9 18.42 19.20 -2.08
C ASN A 9 18.95 18.69 -3.42
N LYS A 10 20.02 19.31 -3.90
CA LYS A 10 20.83 18.79 -5.01
C LYS A 10 21.98 17.99 -4.41
N LEU A 11 22.03 16.68 -4.69
CA LEU A 11 23.03 15.79 -4.08
C LEU A 11 24.35 15.81 -4.84
N ASP A 12 24.26 15.83 -6.17
CA ASP A 12 25.38 15.95 -7.08
C ASP A 12 24.90 16.61 -8.39
N ASN A 13 25.77 16.69 -9.40
CA ASN A 13 25.39 17.33 -10.68
C ASN A 13 24.28 16.60 -11.43
N ASN A 14 24.05 15.32 -11.12
CA ASN A 14 23.18 14.43 -11.88
C ASN A 14 21.96 13.98 -11.07
N CYS A 15 21.96 14.14 -9.75
CA CYS A 15 20.92 13.62 -8.85
C CYS A 15 20.44 14.66 -7.83
N VAL A 16 19.17 14.55 -7.49
CA VAL A 16 18.48 15.34 -6.47
C VAL A 16 17.94 14.44 -5.36
N GLN A 17 17.75 15.04 -4.20
CA GLN A 17 17.01 14.46 -3.08
C GLN A 17 15.54 14.83 -3.21
N VAL A 18 14.69 13.82 -3.26
CA VAL A 18 13.23 13.97 -3.22
C VAL A 18 12.75 13.53 -1.84
N GLU A 19 12.09 14.42 -1.12
CA GLU A 19 11.39 14.09 0.11
C GLU A 19 9.93 13.71 -0.20
N VAL A 20 9.51 12.57 0.34
CA VAL A 20 8.11 12.13 0.37
C VAL A 20 7.64 12.18 1.81
N ASN A 21 6.75 13.11 2.13
CA ASN A 21 6.16 13.28 3.44
C ASN A 21 4.71 12.76 3.46
N SER A 22 4.36 12.04 4.53
CA SER A 22 3.02 11.53 4.73
C SER A 22 2.23 12.45 5.67
N ASN A 23 1.13 13.02 5.19
CA ASN A 23 0.30 13.96 5.96
C ASN A 23 -0.41 13.31 7.17
N LYS A 24 -0.21 12.02 7.44
CA LYS A 24 -0.78 11.29 8.58
C LYS A 24 0.22 11.00 9.71
N GLY A 25 1.32 11.75 9.80
CA GLY A 25 2.30 11.61 10.88
C GLY A 25 3.27 10.44 10.70
N GLY A 26 3.53 10.04 9.45
CA GLY A 26 4.58 9.07 9.12
C GLY A 26 5.94 9.75 8.98
N GLN A 27 7.03 8.99 9.17
CA GLN A 27 8.37 9.49 8.88
C GLN A 27 8.52 9.83 7.39
N SER A 28 9.10 10.99 7.10
CA SER A 28 9.50 11.36 5.74
C SER A 28 10.47 10.33 5.17
N LYS A 29 10.29 10.00 3.90
CA LYS A 29 11.21 9.15 3.13
C LYS A 29 11.99 10.02 2.17
N TYR A 30 13.28 9.76 2.04
CA TYR A 30 14.15 10.50 1.14
C TYR A 30 14.66 9.58 0.04
N PHE A 31 14.68 10.09 -1.19
CA PHE A 31 15.12 9.34 -2.36
C PHE A 31 16.15 10.14 -3.12
N LYS A 32 17.27 9.50 -3.47
CA LYS A 32 18.19 9.95 -4.51
C LYS A 32 17.57 9.59 -5.86
N VAL A 33 17.34 10.59 -6.71
CA VAL A 33 16.75 10.41 -8.04
C VAL A 33 17.55 11.22 -9.07
N PRO A 34 17.82 10.69 -10.27
CA PRO A 34 18.39 11.49 -11.35
C PRO A 34 17.54 12.72 -11.67
N VAL A 35 18.19 13.87 -11.92
CA VAL A 35 17.53 15.18 -12.14
C VAL A 35 16.54 15.10 -13.29
N ASP A 36 16.91 14.45 -14.39
CA ASP A 36 16.10 14.25 -15.60
C ASP A 36 14.85 13.41 -15.36
N LYS A 37 14.83 12.61 -14.29
CA LYS A 37 13.71 11.72 -13.93
C LYS A 37 12.90 12.21 -12.74
N ALA A 38 13.36 13.23 -12.01
CA ALA A 38 12.78 13.66 -10.74
C ALA A 38 11.28 14.00 -10.86
N ASP A 39 10.87 14.78 -11.85
CA ASP A 39 9.47 15.15 -12.05
C ASP A 39 8.59 13.93 -12.39
N SER A 40 9.10 13.04 -13.24
CA SER A 40 8.41 11.81 -13.61
C SER A 40 8.30 10.82 -12.44
N PHE A 41 9.30 10.80 -11.56
CA PHE A 41 9.30 10.05 -10.31
C PHE A 41 8.22 10.59 -9.38
N ILE A 42 8.17 11.91 -9.15
CA ILE A 42 7.18 12.56 -8.29
C ILE A 42 5.75 12.26 -8.76
N ALA A 43 5.48 12.43 -10.06
CA ALA A 43 4.17 12.17 -10.65
C ALA A 43 3.76 10.70 -10.50
N ASN A 44 4.66 9.76 -10.84
CA ASN A 44 4.40 8.33 -10.74
C ASN A 44 4.25 7.87 -9.29
N TYR A 45 5.00 8.45 -8.36
CA TYR A 45 4.90 8.14 -6.94
C TYR A 45 3.54 8.58 -6.38
N LYS A 46 3.10 9.82 -6.66
CA LYS A 46 1.75 10.31 -6.30
C LYS A 46 0.64 9.42 -6.89
N LYS A 47 0.78 9.01 -8.15
CA LYS A 47 -0.18 8.11 -8.79
C LYS A 47 -0.19 6.74 -8.13
N ASN A 48 0.99 6.20 -7.82
CA ASN A 48 1.12 4.89 -7.18
C ASN A 48 0.55 4.89 -5.76
N ASP A 49 0.77 5.95 -4.97
CA ASP A 49 0.18 6.10 -3.63
C ASP A 49 -1.36 6.08 -3.67
N LYS A 50 -1.96 6.88 -4.57
CA LYS A 50 -3.42 6.88 -4.77
C LYS A 50 -3.96 5.51 -5.16
N ASN A 51 -3.30 4.84 -6.10
CA ASN A 51 -3.72 3.51 -6.57
C ASN A 51 -3.59 2.46 -5.47
N THR A 52 -2.47 2.45 -4.75
CA THR A 52 -2.23 1.58 -3.60
C THR A 52 -3.35 1.74 -2.56
N SER A 53 -3.66 2.99 -2.20
CA SER A 53 -4.71 3.30 -1.25
C SER A 53 -6.07 2.72 -1.65
N PHE A 54 -6.43 2.87 -2.93
CA PHE A 54 -7.67 2.35 -3.47
C PHE A 54 -7.69 0.82 -3.45
N ILE A 55 -6.59 0.18 -3.88
CA ILE A 55 -6.45 -1.28 -3.91
C ILE A 55 -6.54 -1.85 -2.50
N THR A 56 -5.81 -1.30 -1.51
CA THR A 56 -5.84 -1.80 -0.14
C THR A 56 -7.23 -1.66 0.49
N ASN A 57 -7.89 -0.52 0.33
CA ASN A 57 -9.22 -0.32 0.87
C ASN A 57 -10.25 -1.26 0.21
N THR A 58 -10.18 -1.42 -1.11
CA THR A 58 -11.08 -2.31 -1.85
C THR A 58 -10.81 -3.77 -1.49
N ALA A 59 -9.54 -4.19 -1.45
CA ALA A 59 -9.13 -5.53 -1.07
C ALA A 59 -9.59 -5.87 0.36
N PHE A 60 -9.40 -4.95 1.31
CA PHE A 60 -9.84 -5.10 2.69
C PHE A 60 -11.36 -5.28 2.83
N VAL A 61 -12.15 -4.43 2.17
CA VAL A 61 -13.61 -4.54 2.23
C VAL A 61 -14.08 -5.82 1.53
N SER A 62 -13.54 -6.10 0.34
CA SER A 62 -13.89 -7.29 -0.44
C SER A 62 -13.54 -8.60 0.26
N SER A 63 -12.44 -8.64 1.02
CA SER A 63 -11.99 -9.84 1.72
C SER A 63 -12.83 -10.14 2.96
N ILE A 64 -13.34 -9.11 3.66
CA ILE A 64 -14.33 -9.29 4.73
C ILE A 64 -15.59 -9.93 4.17
N PHE A 65 -16.17 -9.33 3.12
CA PHE A 65 -17.39 -9.87 2.50
C PHE A 65 -17.16 -11.25 1.89
N GLY A 66 -16.04 -11.45 1.21
CA GLY A 66 -15.64 -12.75 0.66
C GLY A 66 -15.49 -13.82 1.74
N GLY A 67 -14.82 -13.50 2.85
CA GLY A 67 -14.66 -14.40 3.99
C GLY A 67 -15.99 -14.78 4.63
N VAL A 68 -16.86 -13.80 4.90
CA VAL A 68 -18.21 -14.03 5.45
C VAL A 68 -19.07 -14.86 4.49
N LEU A 69 -19.02 -14.58 3.19
CA LEU A 69 -19.79 -15.29 2.17
C LEU A 69 -19.34 -16.75 2.04
N LEU A 70 -18.03 -16.97 1.89
CA LEU A 70 -17.44 -18.32 1.79
C LEU A 70 -17.76 -19.15 3.04
N SER A 71 -17.62 -18.54 4.22
CA SER A 71 -17.96 -19.17 5.49
C SER A 71 -19.44 -19.48 5.61
N SER A 72 -20.32 -18.57 5.18
CA SER A 72 -21.76 -18.79 5.17
C SER A 72 -22.15 -19.95 4.26
N LEU A 73 -21.53 -20.07 3.08
CA LEU A 73 -21.76 -21.18 2.15
C LEU A 73 -21.24 -22.50 2.73
N ALA A 74 -20.02 -22.51 3.28
CA ALA A 74 -19.41 -23.70 3.85
C ALA A 74 -20.16 -24.22 5.08
N THR A 75 -20.66 -23.33 5.93
CA THR A 75 -21.41 -23.69 7.14
C THR A 75 -22.90 -23.92 6.88
N LYS A 76 -23.43 -23.54 5.71
CA LYS A 76 -24.87 -23.57 5.38
C LYS A 76 -25.52 -24.93 5.63
N LYS A 77 -24.83 -26.00 5.27
CA LYS A 77 -25.35 -27.38 5.29
C LYS A 77 -25.06 -28.11 6.61
N PHE A 78 -23.98 -27.75 7.30
CA PHE A 78 -23.44 -28.53 8.42
C PHE A 78 -23.68 -27.90 9.80
N ILE A 79 -23.78 -26.57 9.87
CA ILE A 79 -24.00 -25.84 11.12
C ILE A 79 -25.44 -25.35 11.15
N LYS A 80 -26.30 -25.99 11.96
CA LYS A 80 -27.72 -25.60 12.12
C LYS A 80 -27.92 -24.47 13.14
N SER A 81 -26.98 -24.28 14.07
CA SER A 81 -27.04 -23.21 15.06
C SER A 81 -26.74 -21.85 14.43
N GLY A 82 -27.70 -20.92 14.54
CA GLY A 82 -27.56 -19.56 14.03
C GLY A 82 -26.42 -18.79 14.72
N THR A 83 -26.30 -18.92 16.04
CA THR A 83 -25.23 -18.28 16.82
C THR A 83 -23.86 -18.80 16.44
N LEU A 84 -23.71 -20.12 16.28
CA LEU A 84 -22.42 -20.71 15.88
C LEU A 84 -22.03 -20.29 14.46
N ARG A 85 -23.00 -20.23 13.54
CA ARG A 85 -22.77 -19.73 12.18
C ARG A 85 -22.35 -18.26 12.19
N TRP A 86 -22.96 -17.43 13.03
CA TRP A 86 -22.58 -16.02 13.16
C TRP A 86 -21.14 -15.86 13.65
N ILE A 87 -20.72 -16.61 14.67
CA ILE A 87 -19.33 -16.59 15.17
C ILE A 87 -18.35 -17.00 14.06
N ILE A 88 -18.63 -18.11 13.35
CA ILE A 88 -17.76 -18.62 12.29
C ILE A 88 -17.65 -17.62 11.12
N ASN A 89 -18.75 -16.95 10.77
CA ASN A 89 -18.75 -15.91 9.75
C ASN A 89 -17.91 -14.70 10.16
N THR A 90 -18.04 -14.23 11.41
CA THR A 90 -17.24 -13.13 11.93
C THR A 90 -15.75 -13.45 11.90
N LEU A 91 -15.36 -14.65 12.36
CA LEU A 91 -13.97 -15.11 12.33
C LEU A 91 -13.42 -15.20 10.90
N ALA A 92 -14.22 -15.68 9.95
CA ALA A 92 -13.83 -15.74 8.54
C ALA A 92 -13.68 -14.35 7.91
N GLY A 93 -14.52 -13.38 8.29
CA GLY A 93 -14.37 -11.98 7.89
C GLY A 93 -13.06 -11.37 8.40
N ILE A 94 -12.70 -11.64 9.67
CA ILE A 94 -11.41 -11.21 10.26
C ILE A 94 -10.24 -11.88 9.53
N ALA A 95 -10.31 -13.19 9.28
CA ALA A 95 -9.27 -13.91 8.55
C ALA A 95 -9.09 -13.36 7.12
N GLY A 96 -10.19 -13.07 6.43
CA GLY A 96 -10.19 -12.42 5.11
C GLY A 96 -9.52 -11.04 5.15
N ALA A 97 -9.92 -10.20 6.11
CA ALA A 97 -9.31 -8.90 6.35
C ALA A 97 -7.79 -9.01 6.54
N THR A 98 -7.34 -9.86 7.46
CA THR A 98 -5.90 -10.06 7.75
C THR A 98 -5.15 -10.56 6.52
N GLY A 99 -5.68 -11.55 5.80
CA GLY A 99 -5.07 -12.05 4.57
C GLY A 99 -4.93 -10.97 3.49
N SER A 100 -5.93 -10.09 3.35
CA SER A 100 -5.88 -9.00 2.38
C SER A 100 -4.86 -7.91 2.72
N VAL A 101 -4.61 -7.65 4.01
CA VAL A 101 -3.56 -6.71 4.43
C VAL A 101 -2.18 -7.24 4.02
N VAL A 102 -1.90 -8.52 4.32
CA VAL A 102 -0.62 -9.16 3.96
C VAL A 102 -0.42 -9.21 2.45
N ALA A 103 -1.44 -9.66 1.70
CA ALA A 103 -1.38 -9.73 0.25
C ALA A 103 -1.19 -8.35 -0.38
N SER A 104 -1.90 -7.33 0.12
CA SER A 104 -1.74 -5.95 -0.32
C SER A 104 -0.33 -5.44 -0.02
N SER A 105 0.23 -5.73 1.15
CA SER A 105 1.59 -5.31 1.52
C SER A 105 2.63 -5.80 0.52
N ASN A 106 2.62 -7.10 0.20
CA ASN A 106 3.57 -7.69 -0.76
C ASN A 106 3.39 -7.09 -2.17
N TYR A 107 2.14 -6.87 -2.58
CA TYR A 107 1.84 -6.25 -3.87
C TYR A 107 2.37 -4.81 -3.95
N ILE A 108 2.15 -4.03 -2.89
CA ILE A 108 2.60 -2.63 -2.79
C ILE A 108 4.11 -2.55 -2.80
N GLU A 109 4.78 -3.42 -2.04
CA GLU A 109 6.24 -3.49 -2.01
C GLU A 109 6.82 -3.77 -3.40
N SER A 110 6.28 -4.78 -4.10
CA SER A 110 6.70 -5.10 -5.47
C SER A 110 6.52 -3.92 -6.44
N ARG A 111 5.37 -3.22 -6.35
CA ARG A 111 5.07 -2.02 -7.15
C ARG A 111 6.04 -0.88 -6.85
N ASN A 112 6.31 -0.63 -5.57
CA ASN A 112 7.26 0.40 -5.15
C ASN A 112 8.67 0.08 -5.66
N ASN A 113 9.13 -1.16 -5.50
CA ASN A 113 10.44 -1.60 -6.01
C ASN A 113 10.55 -1.44 -7.53
N LYS A 114 9.48 -1.74 -8.28
CA LYS A 114 9.44 -1.51 -9.72
C LYS A 114 9.54 -0.02 -10.08
N LEU A 115 8.83 0.84 -9.35
CA LEU A 115 8.87 2.29 -9.54
C LEU A 115 10.27 2.84 -9.26
N LEU A 116 10.91 2.39 -8.18
CA LEU A 116 12.28 2.80 -7.83
C LEU A 116 13.27 2.41 -8.92
N LYS A 117 13.22 1.16 -9.40
CA LYS A 117 14.07 0.68 -10.49
C LYS A 117 13.86 1.45 -11.79
N GLN A 118 12.61 1.74 -12.16
CA GLN A 118 12.28 2.48 -13.39
C GLN A 118 12.92 3.88 -13.42
N HIS A 119 12.99 4.52 -12.25
CA HIS A 119 13.49 5.88 -12.12
C HIS A 119 14.95 5.95 -11.66
N ASN A 120 15.64 4.82 -11.55
CA ASN A 120 16.96 4.72 -10.91
C ASN A 120 16.98 5.42 -9.52
N ALA A 121 15.86 5.35 -8.81
CA ALA A 121 15.69 5.99 -7.52
C ALA A 121 16.19 5.05 -6.41
N GLN A 122 16.89 5.60 -5.44
CA GLN A 122 17.41 4.88 -4.27
C GLN A 122 16.97 5.57 -3.00
N GLN A 123 16.46 4.82 -2.03
CA GLN A 123 16.13 5.41 -0.72
C GLN A 123 17.42 5.75 0.02
N ILE A 124 17.48 6.95 0.59
CA ILE A 124 18.62 7.48 1.34
C ILE A 124 18.16 8.05 2.68
N TYR A 125 19.11 8.38 3.54
CA TYR A 125 18.86 9.25 4.68
C TYR A 125 18.80 10.71 4.23
N TYR A 126 18.20 11.56 5.07
CA TYR A 126 18.25 13.00 4.83
C TYR A 126 19.71 13.46 4.74
N GLN A 127 20.07 14.09 3.63
CA GLN A 127 21.32 14.80 3.44
C GLN A 127 21.02 16.29 3.40
N ALA A 128 21.64 17.05 4.32
CA ALA A 128 21.51 18.50 4.46
C ALA A 128 22.39 19.23 3.44
#